data_AF-A0A0L6JWR5-F1
#
_entry.id   AF-A0A0L6JWR5-F1
#
_cell.length_a   1.000
_cell.length_b   1.000
_cell.length_c   1.000
_cell.angle_alpha   90.00
_cell.angle_beta   90.00
_cell.angle_gamma   90.00
#
_symmetry.space_group_name_H-M   'P 1'
#
loop_
_entity.id
_entity.type
_entity.pdbx_description
1 polymer ?
#
loop_
_entity_poly.entity_id
_entity_poly.type
_entity_poly.pdbx_seq_one_letter_code
_entity_poly.pdbx_strand_id
1 'polypeptide(L)'
;MRHGLFGKLYPGNLVEFETWQEVAKEVRELSYKKVNIFRSVISFTPQTAAELLLKDHKAWEDYIEKHIAVLAQKNGISLKNLSWACAHHNEVSHPHIHVVFWDKTKRL
;
A
#
# COMPACT_ATOMS: atom_id res chain seq x y z
N MET A 1 8.89 12.80 12.60
CA MET A 1 7.75 13.18 11.75
C MET A 1 7.32 11.92 11.02
N ARG A 2 6.09 11.45 11.19
CA ARG A 2 5.59 10.27 10.47
C ARG A 2 5.56 10.61 8.98
N HIS A 3 6.39 9.95 8.17
CA HIS A 3 6.46 10.20 6.72
C HIS A 3 5.33 9.50 5.96
N GLY A 4 4.44 8.82 6.68
CA GLY A 4 3.19 8.27 6.14
C GLY A 4 3.36 7.05 5.25
N LEU A 5 4.52 6.38 5.31
CA LEU A 5 4.82 5.17 4.54
C LEU A 5 4.68 3.96 5.46
N PHE A 6 3.80 3.04 5.09
CA PHE A 6 3.43 1.89 5.90
C PHE A 6 3.03 0.70 5.02
N GLY A 7 2.93 -0.50 5.58
CA GLY A 7 2.49 -1.67 4.82
C GLY A 7 2.91 -2.99 5.44
N LYS A 8 3.04 -4.01 4.59
CA LYS A 8 3.41 -5.37 4.98
C LYS A 8 4.31 -5.95 3.90
N LEU A 9 5.63 -5.88 4.10
CA LEU A 9 6.59 -6.58 3.22
C LEU A 9 6.50 -8.10 3.39
N TYR A 10 6.00 -8.56 4.54
CA TYR A 10 5.72 -9.95 4.84
C TYR A 10 4.32 -10.09 5.47
N PRO A 11 3.64 -11.24 5.32
CA PRO A 11 2.38 -11.48 6.02
C PRO A 11 2.53 -11.27 7.53
N GLY A 12 1.60 -10.53 8.14
CA GLY A 12 1.65 -10.22 9.56
C GLY A 12 0.98 -8.89 9.90
N ASN A 13 1.52 -8.21 10.91
CA ASN A 13 1.03 -6.91 11.36
C ASN A 13 1.41 -5.80 10.39
N LEU A 14 0.60 -4.74 10.38
CA LEU A 14 0.94 -3.51 9.68
C LEU A 14 2.17 -2.87 10.32
N VAL A 15 3.11 -2.42 9.50
CA VAL A 15 4.32 -1.75 9.95
C VAL A 15 4.36 -0.36 9.35
N GLU A 16 4.60 0.65 10.19
CA GLU A 16 5.05 1.97 9.73
C GLU A 16 6.56 1.88 9.53
N PHE A 17 7.03 2.13 8.31
CA PHE A 17 8.46 2.02 8.01
C PHE A 17 9.19 3.21 8.62
N GLU A 18 10.47 3.06 8.96
CA GLU A 18 11.26 4.20 9.46
C GLU A 18 11.81 5.07 8.33
N THR A 19 12.02 4.46 7.15
CA THR A 19 12.65 5.11 6.00
C THR A 19 12.06 4.60 4.69
N TRP A 20 12.03 5.44 3.66
CA TRP A 20 11.63 5.02 2.32
C TRP A 20 12.66 4.10 1.67
N GLN A 21 13.93 4.16 2.11
CA GLN A 21 15.03 3.37 1.55
C GLN A 21 14.78 1.86 1.72
N GLU A 22 14.14 1.42 2.80
CA GLU A 22 13.81 0.01 3.01
C GLU A 22 12.89 -0.51 1.89
N VAL A 23 11.78 0.19 1.64
CA VAL A 23 10.82 -0.18 0.58
C VAL A 23 11.47 -0.06 -0.80
N ALA A 24 12.26 0.99 -1.05
CA ALA A 24 12.95 1.17 -2.32
C ALA A 24 13.97 0.07 -2.60
N LYS A 25 14.71 -0.39 -1.59
CA LYS A 25 15.63 -1.52 -1.70
C LYS A 25 14.88 -2.79 -2.08
N GLU A 26 13.77 -3.09 -1.40
CA GLU A 26 12.95 -4.28 -1.70
C GLU A 26 12.42 -4.25 -3.14
N VAL A 27 11.80 -3.14 -3.55
CA VAL A 27 11.29 -2.95 -4.92
C VAL A 27 12.40 -3.08 -5.97
N ARG A 28 13.61 -2.57 -5.69
CA ARG A 28 14.76 -2.72 -6.57
C ARG A 28 15.15 -4.19 -6.73
N GLU A 29 15.26 -4.95 -5.64
CA GLU A 29 15.60 -6.38 -5.68
C GLU A 29 14.55 -7.21 -6.44
N LEU A 30 13.27 -6.87 -6.28
CA LEU A 30 12.17 -7.49 -7.01
C LEU A 30 12.25 -7.20 -8.52
N SER A 31 12.64 -5.97 -8.89
CA SER A 31 12.84 -5.62 -10.30
C SER A 31 13.93 -6.45 -10.97
N TYR A 32 15.05 -6.71 -10.27
CA TYR A 32 16.12 -7.58 -10.79
C TYR A 32 15.68 -9.03 -10.96
N LYS A 33 14.76 -9.49 -10.12
CA LYS A 33 14.13 -10.81 -10.19
C LYS A 33 12.98 -10.87 -11.20
N LYS A 34 12.70 -9.78 -11.92
CA LYS A 34 11.60 -9.65 -12.89
C LYS A 34 10.24 -10.01 -12.26
N VAL A 35 10.02 -9.60 -11.02
CA VAL A 35 8.71 -9.75 -10.35
C VAL A 35 7.78 -8.64 -10.85
N ASN A 36 6.53 -8.99 -11.16
CA ASN A 36 5.51 -7.99 -11.47
C ASN A 36 5.13 -7.20 -10.22
N ILE A 37 5.30 -5.88 -10.28
CA ILE A 37 4.93 -4.95 -9.22
C ILE A 37 3.78 -4.09 -9.73
N PHE A 38 2.64 -4.17 -9.05
CA PHE A 38 1.46 -3.39 -9.36
C PHE A 38 1.48 -2.10 -8.57
N ARG A 39 0.96 -1.03 -9.17
CA ARG A 39 0.76 0.28 -8.53
C ARG A 39 -0.70 0.70 -8.67
N SER A 40 -1.27 1.20 -7.59
CA SER A 40 -2.63 1.75 -7.57
C SER A 40 -2.68 3.04 -6.78
N VAL A 41 -3.65 3.90 -7.11
CA VAL A 41 -3.98 5.10 -6.35
C VAL A 41 -5.43 4.99 -5.94
N ILE A 42 -5.72 5.17 -4.65
CA ILE A 42 -7.09 5.30 -4.14
C ILE A 42 -7.24 6.74 -3.67
N SER A 43 -8.14 7.47 -4.33
CA SER A 43 -8.36 8.89 -4.10
C SER A 43 -9.84 9.18 -4.00
N PHE A 44 -10.21 10.11 -3.13
CA PHE A 44 -11.59 10.54 -2.93
C PHE A 44 -11.69 12.06 -3.01
N THR A 45 -12.90 12.53 -3.27
CA THR A 45 -13.25 13.92 -2.96
C THR A 45 -13.19 14.12 -1.44
N PRO A 46 -13.01 15.37 -0.95
CA PRO A 46 -12.99 15.63 0.49
C PRO A 46 -14.30 15.21 1.18
N GLN A 47 -15.44 15.39 0.49
CA GLN A 47 -16.75 14.97 0.99
C GLN A 47 -16.83 13.45 1.17
N THR A 48 -16.46 12.66 0.16
CA THR A 48 -16.48 11.20 0.27
C THR A 48 -15.47 10.70 1.32
N ALA A 49 -14.30 11.32 1.42
CA ALA A 49 -13.33 10.99 2.47
C ALA A 49 -13.90 11.24 3.87
N ALA A 50 -14.65 12.33 4.06
CA ALA A 50 -15.32 12.63 5.33
C ALA A 50 -16.45 11.62 5.63
N GLU A 51 -17.27 11.26 4.64
CA GLU A 51 -18.33 10.24 4.75
C GLU A 51 -17.77 8.87 5.13
N LEU A 52 -16.58 8.52 4.63
CA LEU A 52 -15.85 7.30 4.96
C LEU A 52 -15.02 7.39 6.25
N LEU A 53 -15.07 8.53 6.96
CA LEU A 53 -14.30 8.82 8.17
C LEU A 53 -12.78 8.72 7.99
N LEU A 54 -12.28 8.99 6.77
CA LEU A 54 -10.85 8.98 6.39
C LEU A 54 -10.15 10.29 6.77
N LYS A 55 -10.22 10.62 8.06
CA LYS A 55 -9.83 11.93 8.63
C LYS A 55 -8.35 12.07 8.97
N ASP A 56 -7.64 10.96 9.13
CA ASP A 56 -6.25 10.94 9.59
C ASP A 56 -5.48 9.74 9.04
N HIS A 57 -4.17 9.72 9.28
CA HIS A 57 -3.30 8.66 8.78
C HIS A 57 -3.76 7.26 9.21
N LYS A 58 -4.24 7.12 10.45
CA LYS A 58 -4.66 5.83 10.99
C LYS A 58 -5.92 5.32 10.29
N ALA A 59 -6.86 6.21 9.98
CA ALA A 59 -8.06 5.84 9.22
C ALA A 59 -7.69 5.31 7.81
N TRP A 60 -6.68 5.90 7.16
CA TRP A 60 -6.20 5.42 5.86
C TRP A 60 -5.45 4.08 5.94
N GLU A 61 -4.66 3.85 7.00
CA GLU A 61 -4.08 2.54 7.30
C GLU A 61 -5.16 1.45 7.42
N ASP A 62 -6.17 1.69 8.26
CA ASP A 62 -7.26 0.75 8.50
C ASP A 62 -8.08 0.51 7.23
N TYR A 63 -8.27 1.57 6.42
CA TYR A 63 -8.97 1.47 5.15
C TYR A 63 -8.24 0.54 4.20
N ILE A 64 -6.97 0.77 3.91
CA ILE A 64 -6.25 -0.09 2.96
C ILE A 64 -6.03 -1.50 3.52
N GLU A 65 -5.85 -1.67 4.83
CA GLU A 65 -5.71 -3.00 5.44
C GLU A 65 -6.96 -3.86 5.22
N LYS A 66 -8.16 -3.27 5.23
CA LYS A 66 -9.42 -3.96 4.91
C LYS A 66 -9.60 -4.26 3.42
N HIS A 67 -8.98 -3.48 2.53
CA HIS A 67 -9.26 -3.53 1.09
C HIS A 67 -8.11 -4.10 0.23
N ILE A 68 -6.89 -4.22 0.75
CA ILE A 68 -5.72 -4.70 0.00
C ILE A 68 -5.93 -6.12 -0.56
N ALA A 69 -6.73 -6.94 0.13
CA ALA A 69 -7.11 -8.26 -0.33
C ALA A 69 -7.89 -8.24 -1.66
N VAL A 70 -8.71 -7.21 -1.88
CA VAL A 70 -9.45 -7.02 -3.15
C VAL A 70 -8.47 -6.73 -4.28
N LEU A 71 -7.51 -5.83 -4.06
CA LEU A 71 -6.46 -5.53 -5.05
C LEU A 71 -5.64 -6.78 -5.39
N ALA A 72 -5.23 -7.55 -4.38
CA ALA A 72 -4.48 -8.78 -4.57
C ALA A 72 -5.26 -9.81 -5.41
N GLN A 73 -6.51 -10.08 -5.06
CA GLN A 73 -7.36 -11.05 -5.77
C GLN A 73 -7.59 -10.66 -7.22
N LYS A 74 -7.87 -9.37 -7.49
CA LYS A 74 -8.09 -8.88 -8.86
C LYS A 74 -6.84 -8.92 -9.74
N ASN A 75 -5.65 -8.98 -9.12
CA ASN A 75 -4.37 -9.12 -9.82
C ASN A 75 -3.80 -10.55 -9.74
N GLY A 76 -4.59 -11.53 -9.31
CA GLY A 76 -4.17 -12.94 -9.24
C GLY A 76 -3.04 -13.21 -8.24
N ILE A 77 -2.98 -12.43 -7.16
CA ILE A 77 -2.00 -12.58 -6.08
C ILE A 77 -2.66 -13.32 -4.91
N SER A 78 -2.03 -14.41 -4.46
CA SER A 78 -2.47 -15.11 -3.25
C SER A 78 -2.20 -14.26 -2.01
N LEU A 79 -3.15 -14.16 -1.08
CA LEU A 79 -2.97 -13.42 0.18
C LEU A 79 -1.78 -13.93 1.01
N LYS A 80 -1.43 -15.22 0.87
CA LYS A 80 -0.27 -15.81 1.55
C LYS A 80 1.08 -15.30 1.01
N ASN A 81 1.07 -14.79 -0.21
CA ASN A 81 2.26 -14.31 -0.92
C ASN A 81 2.24 -12.79 -1.13
N LEU A 82 1.19 -12.12 -0.67
CA LEU A 82 0.99 -10.70 -0.86
C LEU A 82 1.97 -9.91 0.00
N SER A 83 2.73 -9.04 -0.66
CA SER A 83 3.54 -8.00 -0.05
C SER A 83 3.11 -6.66 -0.61
N TRP A 84 3.09 -5.62 0.22
CA TRP A 84 2.66 -4.28 -0.19
C TRP A 84 3.23 -3.17 0.69
N ALA A 85 3.33 -1.98 0.11
CA ALA A 85 3.62 -0.74 0.81
C ALA A 85 2.68 0.37 0.31
N CYS A 86 2.40 1.33 1.17
CA CYS A 86 1.41 2.37 0.97
C CYS A 86 1.92 3.70 1.53
N ALA A 87 1.67 4.79 0.81
CA ALA A 87 1.95 6.15 1.26
C ALA A 87 0.64 6.96 1.28
N HIS A 88 0.35 7.63 2.41
CA HIS A 88 -0.80 8.51 2.55
C HIS A 88 -0.43 9.99 2.34
N HIS A 89 -1.13 10.65 1.43
CA HIS A 89 -1.04 12.08 1.19
C HIS A 89 -2.37 12.75 1.57
N ASN A 90 -2.32 13.62 2.58
CA ASN A 90 -3.50 14.35 3.05
C ASN A 90 -3.66 15.68 2.30
N GLU A 91 -3.77 15.62 0.98
CA GLU A 91 -3.98 16.81 0.16
C GLU A 91 -5.43 17.29 0.29
N VAL A 92 -5.61 18.59 0.57
CA VAL A 92 -6.91 19.18 0.96
C VAL A 92 -8.00 18.94 -0.08
N SER A 93 -7.67 18.95 -1.38
CA SER A 93 -8.62 18.78 -2.47
C SER A 93 -8.86 17.33 -2.87
N HIS A 94 -7.91 16.43 -2.62
CA HIS A 94 -7.97 15.02 -3.01
C HIS A 94 -7.13 14.15 -2.08
N PRO A 95 -7.61 13.87 -0.86
CA PRO A 95 -6.88 12.97 0.03
C PRO A 95 -6.79 11.58 -0.63
N HIS A 96 -5.59 11.00 -0.63
CA HIS A 96 -5.32 9.78 -1.38
C HIS A 96 -4.18 8.95 -0.80
N ILE A 97 -4.14 7.69 -1.21
CA ILE A 97 -3.04 6.78 -0.95
C ILE A 97 -2.45 6.24 -2.26
N HIS A 98 -1.13 6.12 -2.29
CA HIS A 98 -0.40 5.36 -3.30
C HIS A 98 -0.10 3.98 -2.74
N VAL A 99 -0.45 2.91 -3.46
CA VAL A 99 -0.22 1.54 -3.04
C VAL A 99 0.63 0.83 -4.08
N VAL A 100 1.72 0.20 -3.64
CA VAL A 100 2.50 -0.75 -4.44
C VAL A 100 2.39 -2.13 -3.84
N PHE A 101 2.17 -3.15 -4.67
CA PHE A 101 1.93 -4.52 -4.20
C PHE A 101 2.37 -5.56 -5.23
N TRP A 102 2.78 -6.73 -4.73
CA TRP A 102 3.33 -7.81 -5.55
C TRP A 102 3.12 -9.17 -4.89
N ASP A 103 3.30 -10.22 -5.70
CA ASP A 103 3.41 -11.60 -5.21
C ASP A 103 4.89 -11.92 -5.01
N LYS A 104 5.33 -12.13 -3.75
CA LYS A 104 6.74 -12.38 -3.43
C LYS A 104 7.30 -13.69 -3.99
N THR A 105 6.43 -14.60 -4.43
CA THR A 105 6.80 -15.94 -4.92
C THR A 105 6.80 -16.05 -6.44
N LYS A 106 6.06 -15.17 -7.14
CA LYS A 106 5.96 -15.21 -8.60
C LYS A 106 7.18 -14.56 -9.24
N ARG A 107 7.84 -15.32 -10.10
CA ARG A 107 8.81 -14.82 -11.09
C ARG A 107 8.15 -14.85 -12.46
N LEU A 108 8.45 -13.88 -13.31
CA LEU A 108 8.14 -13.95 -14.75
C LEU A 108 8.85 -15.13 -15.42
#